data_AF-A0A6V7LEK2-F1
#
_entry.id   AF-A0A6V7LEK2-F1
#
_cell.length_a   1.000
_cell.length_b   1.000
_cell.length_c   1.000
_cell.angle_alpha   90.00
_cell.angle_beta   90.00
_cell.angle_gamma   90.00
#
_symmetry.space_group_name_H-M   'P 1'
#
loop_
_entity.id
_entity.type
_entity.pdbx_description
1 polymer ?
#
loop_
_entity_poly.entity_id
_entity_poly.type
_entity_poly.pdbx_seq_one_letter_code
_entity_poly.pdbx_strand_id
1 'polypeptide(L)' 'MSGYSYDEPDVWGNNHPACNGDRQSPIDLNPECFRYVVDSPPLRWHGYEVTPESMTITNSGHS' A
#
# COMPACT_ATOMS: atom_id res chain seq x y z
N MET A 1 20.28 14.76 -6.65
CA MET A 1 19.77 13.38 -6.61
C MET A 1 18.26 13.47 -6.54
N SER A 2 17.55 13.03 -7.58
CA SER A 2 16.08 13.12 -7.67
C SER A 2 15.47 11.85 -7.09
N GLY A 3 15.24 11.85 -5.78
CA GLY A 3 14.43 10.84 -5.07
C GLY A 3 13.29 11.53 -4.33
N TYR A 4 12.25 10.80 -3.96
CA TYR A 4 11.20 11.29 -3.07
C TYR A 4 11.59 11.01 -1.60
N SER A 5 11.07 11.83 -0.68
CA SER A 5 11.20 11.62 0.78
C SER A 5 9.79 11.57 1.39
N TYR A 6 9.67 10.96 2.58
CA TYR A 6 8.45 10.95 3.37
C TYR A 6 8.22 12.24 4.18
N ASP A 7 9.19 13.17 4.20
CA ASP A 7 9.06 14.44 4.93
C ASP A 7 8.04 15.39 4.28
N GLU A 8 7.90 15.32 2.95
CA GLU A 8 7.02 16.19 2.14
C GLU A 8 6.24 15.33 1.11
N PRO A 9 5.33 14.43 1.53
CA PRO A 9 4.59 13.58 0.62
C PRO A 9 3.56 14.35 -0.22
N ASP A 10 3.15 15.52 0.26
CA ASP A 10 2.25 16.47 -0.39
C ASP A 10 2.84 17.07 -1.68
N VAL A 11 4.17 17.08 -1.84
CA VAL A 11 4.82 17.60 -3.05
C VAL A 11 5.11 16.50 -4.08
N TRP A 12 4.84 15.22 -3.78
CA TRP A 12 5.12 14.12 -4.72
C TRP A 12 4.41 14.29 -6.05
N GLY A 13 3.19 14.88 -6.03
CA GLY A 13 2.42 15.20 -7.21
C GLY A 13 3.11 16.10 -8.23
N ASN A 14 4.11 16.89 -7.82
CA ASN A 14 4.88 17.76 -8.71
C ASN A 14 5.70 16.97 -9.73
N ASN A 15 6.29 15.84 -9.29
CA ASN A 15 7.15 14.99 -10.11
C ASN A 15 6.43 13.69 -10.53
N HIS A 16 5.42 13.29 -9.77
CA HIS A 16 4.60 12.09 -9.98
C HIS A 16 3.12 12.49 -9.99
N PRO A 17 2.59 13.05 -11.09
CA PRO A 17 1.23 13.61 -11.13
C PRO A 17 0.11 12.66 -10.69
N ALA A 18 0.32 11.34 -10.80
CA ALA A 18 -0.61 10.32 -10.31
C ALA A 18 -0.85 10.41 -8.79
N CYS A 19 0.10 10.92 -8.01
CA CYS A 19 -0.04 11.15 -6.56
C CYS A 19 -1.07 12.24 -6.22
N ASN A 20 -1.44 13.10 -7.17
CA ASN A 20 -2.51 14.09 -7.02
C ASN A 20 -3.88 13.60 -7.52
N GLY A 21 -4.03 12.31 -7.86
CA GLY A 21 -5.30 11.77 -8.35
C GLY A 21 -6.36 11.61 -7.25
N ASP A 22 -7.64 11.62 -7.59
CA ASP A 22 -8.76 11.66 -6.62
C ASP A 22 -8.98 10.37 -5.79
N ARG A 23 -8.22 9.30 -6.06
CA ARG A 23 -8.39 7.97 -5.44
C ARG A 23 -7.07 7.44 -4.88
N GLN A 24 -6.41 8.22 -4.03
CA GLN A 24 -5.18 7.82 -3.34
C GLN A 24 -5.44 6.96 -2.09
N SER A 25 -4.37 6.37 -1.59
CA SER A 25 -4.26 5.74 -0.26
C SER A 25 -3.07 6.33 0.50
N PRO A 26 -3.01 6.24 1.84
CA PRO A 26 -4.03 5.70 2.74
C PRO A 26 -5.27 6.60 2.84
N ILE A 27 -6.35 6.05 3.38
CA ILE A 27 -7.55 6.80 3.77
C ILE A 27 -7.88 6.50 5.23
N ASP A 28 -8.59 7.41 5.88
CA ASP A 28 -9.21 7.11 7.16
C ASP A 28 -10.39 6.15 6.95
N LEU A 29 -10.44 5.10 7.77
CA LEU A 29 -11.45 4.05 7.67
C LEU A 29 -12.48 4.23 8.78
N ASN A 30 -13.66 4.74 8.43
CA ASN A 30 -14.78 4.88 9.34
C ASN A 30 -15.75 3.69 9.23
N PRO A 31 -15.85 2.81 10.26
CA PRO A 31 -16.73 1.65 10.25
C PRO A 31 -18.20 1.97 10.02
N GLU A 32 -18.68 3.15 10.44
CA GLU A 32 -20.06 3.60 10.24
C GLU A 32 -20.38 3.84 8.75
N CYS A 33 -19.36 4.07 7.92
CA CYS A 33 -19.50 4.22 6.47
C CYS A 33 -19.27 2.91 5.70
N PHE A 34 -18.97 1.81 6.39
CA PHE A 34 -18.69 0.55 5.72
C PHE A 34 -19.97 -0.03 5.13
N ARG A 35 -19.87 -0.44 3.87
CA ARG A 35 -20.91 -1.23 3.22
C ARG A 35 -20.60 -2.70 3.41
N TYR A 36 -21.50 -3.44 4.05
CA TYR A 36 -21.40 -4.89 4.07
C TYR A 36 -21.52 -5.44 2.65
N VAL A 37 -20.52 -6.23 2.24
CA VAL A 37 -20.52 -6.91 0.94
C VAL A 37 -20.96 -8.35 1.18
N VAL A 38 -22.17 -8.68 0.72
CA VAL A 38 -22.68 -10.06 0.71
C VAL A 38 -21.94 -10.88 -0.34
N ASP A 39 -21.86 -12.19 -0.15
CA ASP A 39 -21.30 -13.15 -1.10
C ASP A 39 -19.82 -12.93 -1.50
N SER A 40 -19.05 -12.24 -0.66
CA SER A 40 -17.60 -12.14 -0.85
C SER A 40 -16.92 -13.43 -0.37
N PRO A 41 -16.29 -14.22 -1.28
CA PRO A 41 -15.57 -15.41 -0.85
C PRO A 41 -14.36 -15.00 0.02
N PRO A 42 -14.05 -15.73 1.10
CA PRO A 42 -12.85 -15.47 1.89
C PRO A 42 -11.60 -15.57 1.01
N LEU A 43 -10.64 -14.68 1.24
CA LEU A 43 -9.31 -14.79 0.65
C LEU A 43 -8.67 -16.11 1.09
N ARG A 44 -8.09 -16.84 0.13
CA ARG A 44 -7.39 -18.10 0.39
C ARG A 44 -5.90 -17.91 0.17
N TRP A 45 -5.13 -18.17 1.22
CA TRP A 45 -3.68 -18.19 1.16
C TRP A 45 -3.23 -19.62 0.84
N HIS A 46 -2.33 -19.76 -0.12
CA HIS A 46 -1.77 -21.06 -0.52
C HIS A 46 -0.26 -20.98 -0.43
N GLY A 47 0.38 -21.88 0.33
CA GLY A 47 1.84 -21.96 0.45
C GLY A 47 2.49 -20.89 1.32
N TYR A 48 1.71 -20.06 2.03
CA TYR A 48 2.24 -19.05 2.97
C TYR A 48 2.77 -19.68 4.26
N GLU A 49 2.33 -20.89 4.57
CA GLU A 49 2.82 -21.75 5.64
C GLU A 49 4.15 -22.44 5.30
N VAL A 50 4.52 -22.47 4.03
CA VAL A 50 5.77 -23.10 3.58
C VAL A 50 6.92 -22.15 3.83
N THR A 51 7.80 -22.52 4.75
CA THR A 51 9.02 -21.76 5.02
C THR A 51 9.98 -21.91 3.83
N PRO A 52 10.40 -20.81 3.19
CA PRO A 52 11.35 -20.89 2.09
C PRO A 52 12.76 -21.24 2.60
N GLU A 53 13.55 -21.94 1.79
CA GLU A 53 14.96 -22.24 2.11
C GLU A 53 15.82 -20.98 2.19
N SER A 54 15.47 -19.95 1.42
CA SER A 54 16.10 -18.63 1.46
C SER A 54 15.12 -17.55 1.04
N MET A 55 15.31 -16.34 1.57
CA MET A 55 14.55 -15.14 1.22
C MET A 55 15.49 -13.94 1.23
N THR A 56 15.28 -13.01 0.29
CA THR A 56 16.05 -11.76 0.24
C THR A 56 15.35 -10.69 1.06
N ILE A 57 16.07 -10.11 2.02
CA ILE A 57 15.65 -8.94 2.77
C ILE A 57 16.63 -7.82 2.46
N THR A 58 16.10 -6.68 2.00
CA THR A 58 16.89 -5.53 1.57
C THR A 58 16.36 -4.27 2.22
N ASN A 59 17.27 -3.41 2.68
CA ASN A 59 16.93 -2.04 3.07
C ASN A 59 16.89 -1.16 1.82
N SER A 60 15.69 -0.69 1.46
CA SER A 60 15.48 0.20 0.31
C SER A 60 15.67 1.69 0.65
N GLY A 61 15.80 2.03 1.93
CA GLY A 61 15.72 3.40 2.44
C GLY A 61 14.31 3.97 2.48
N HIS A 62 13.30 3.20 2.05
CA HIS A 62 11.91 3.64 1.91
C HIS A 62 10.89 2.67 2.52
N SER A 63 11.33 1.61 3.19
CA SER A 63 10.49 0.65 3.91
C SER A 63 11.27 -0.03 5.03
#